data_AF-A0A150V0Z5-F1
#
_entry.id   AF-A0A150V0Z5-F1
#
_cell.length_a   1.000
_cell.length_b   1.000
_cell.length_c   1.000
_cell.angle_alpha   90.00
_cell.angle_beta   90.00
_cell.angle_gamma   90.00
#
_symmetry.space_group_name_H-M   'P 1'
#
loop_
_entity.id
_entity.type
_entity.pdbx_description
1 polymer ?
#
loop_
_entity_poly.entity_id
_entity_poly.type
_entity_poly.pdbx_seq_one_letter_code
_entity_poly.pdbx_strand_id
1 'polypeptide(L)' 'MPPHPDAIADCVLATFHSLPAKCKPRTLADGRRECVVLAGIVLSRGRRPTG' A
#
# COMPACT_ATOMS: atom_id res chain seq x y z
N MET A 1 -6.69 1.11 -20.08
CA MET A 1 -5.29 1.46 -19.73
C MET A 1 -5.06 1.02 -18.29
N PRO A 2 -4.02 0.24 -18.01
CA PRO A 2 -3.62 -0.04 -16.63
C PRO A 2 -3.26 1.28 -15.91
N PRO A 3 -3.47 1.37 -14.58
CA PRO A 3 -3.10 2.56 -13.83
C PRO A 3 -1.58 2.79 -13.89
N HIS A 4 -1.17 4.06 -13.81
CA HIS A 4 0.24 4.43 -13.71
C HIS A 4 0.86 3.78 -12.46
N PRO A 5 2.12 3.28 -12.51
CA PRO A 5 2.76 2.64 -11.37
C PRO A 5 2.76 3.51 -10.11
N ASP A 6 2.99 4.81 -10.23
CA ASP A 6 2.95 5.73 -9.08
C ASP A 6 1.57 5.78 -8.43
N ALA A 7 0.49 5.73 -9.22
CA ALA A 7 -0.86 5.70 -8.68
C ALA A 7 -1.15 4.39 -7.92
N ILE A 8 -0.52 3.28 -8.32
CA ILE A 8 -0.58 2.01 -7.59
C ILE A 8 0.20 2.15 -6.27
N ALA A 9 1.42 2.69 -6.30
CA ALA A 9 2.26 2.90 -5.13
C ALA A 9 1.58 3.82 -4.10
N ASP A 10 1.03 4.94 -4.55
CA ASP A 10 0.30 5.90 -3.71
C ASP A 10 -0.91 5.25 -3.04
N CYS A 11 -1.66 4.42 -3.78
CA CYS A 11 -2.81 3.71 -3.23
C CYS A 11 -2.40 2.73 -2.12
N VAL A 12 -1.30 1.98 -2.31
CA VAL A 12 -0.75 1.08 -1.30
C VAL A 12 -0.26 1.86 -0.08
N LEU A 13 0.49 2.93 -0.28
CA LEU A 13 1.03 3.76 0.81
C LEU A 13 -0.07 4.43 1.61
N ALA A 14 -1.06 5.03 0.96
CA ALA A 14 -2.21 5.64 1.62
C ALA A 14 -2.96 4.63 2.50
N THR A 15 -3.19 3.43 1.97
CA THR A 15 -3.82 2.34 2.72
C THR A 15 -2.98 1.96 3.93
N PHE A 16 -1.68 1.71 3.75
CA PHE A 16 -0.76 1.39 4.83
C PHE A 16 -0.72 2.47 5.93
N HIS A 17 -0.75 3.75 5.56
CA HIS A 17 -0.80 4.85 6.52
C HIS A 17 -2.10 4.89 7.34
N SER A 18 -3.23 4.48 6.74
CA SER A 18 -4.52 4.39 7.44
C SER A 18 -4.62 3.21 8.42
N LEU A 19 -3.75 2.20 8.31
CA LEU A 19 -3.80 1.02 9.18
C LEU A 19 -3.49 1.37 10.65
N PRO A 20 -4.09 0.64 11.61
CA PRO A 20 -3.77 0.78 13.03
C PRO A 20 -2.28 0.55 13.31
N ALA A 21 -1.76 1.16 14.37
CA ALA A 21 -0.34 1.05 14.74
C ALA A 21 0.13 -0.40 14.95
N LYS A 22 -0.73 -1.30 15.41
CA LYS A 22 -0.42 -2.74 15.57
C LYS A 22 -0.09 -3.46 14.26
N CYS A 23 -0.47 -2.89 13.11
CA CYS A 23 -0.19 -3.42 11.78
C CYS A 23 1.07 -2.82 11.15
N LYS A 24 1.74 -1.90 11.85
CA LYS A 24 2.92 -1.19 11.36
C LYS A 24 4.20 -1.79 11.96
N PRO A 25 5.35 -1.64 11.27
CA PRO A 25 6.64 -2.08 11.78
C PRO A 25 6.90 -1.46 13.16
N ARG A 26 7.41 -2.27 14.08
CA ARG A 26 7.63 -1.81 15.45
C ARG A 26 8.82 -0.86 15.51
N THR A 27 8.77 0.06 16.48
CA THR A 27 9.97 0.77 16.91
C THR A 27 10.66 -0.10 17.95
N LEU A 28 11.92 -0.43 17.70
CA LEU A 28 12.77 -1.22 18.58
C LEU A 28 13.21 -0.36 19.79
N ALA A 29 13.69 -1.03 20.85
CA ALA A 29 14.08 -0.37 22.10
C ALA A 29 15.18 0.69 21.93
N ASP A 30 15.96 0.60 20.85
CA ASP A 30 17.02 1.55 20.48
C ASP A 30 16.52 2.71 19.58
N GLY A 31 15.20 2.84 19.40
CA GLY A 31 14.58 3.88 18.57
C GLY A 31 14.64 3.60 17.07
N ARG A 32 15.27 2.50 16.63
CA ARG A 32 15.25 2.10 15.22
C ARG A 32 13.89 1.54 14.84
N ARG A 33 13.47 1.76 13.60
CA ARG A 33 12.30 1.09 13.03
C ARG A 33 12.72 -0.26 12.45
N GLU A 34 11.88 -1.27 12.61
CA GLU A 34 12.04 -2.55 11.95
C GLU A 34 12.09 -2.34 10.43
N CYS A 35 13.12 -2.88 9.77
CA CYS A 35 13.28 -2.77 8.31
C CYS A 35 12.54 -3.92 7.65
N VAL A 36 11.31 -3.67 7.22
CA VAL A 36 10.48 -4.66 6.51
C VAL A 36 10.11 -4.15 5.13
N VAL A 37 9.97 -5.08 4.19
CA VAL A 37 9.45 -4.78 2.85
C VAL A 37 7.94 -4.60 2.94
N LEU A 38 7.42 -3.54 2.32
CA LEU A 38 5.99 -3.35 2.12
C LEU A 38 5.59 -3.87 0.73
N ALA A 39 4.55 -4.70 0.68
CA ALA A 39 3.91 -5.16 -0.56
C ALA A 39 2.40 -4.90 -0.49
N GLY A 40 1.77 -4.66 -1.63
CA GLY A 40 0.34 -4.40 -1.72
C GLY A 40 -0.24 -4.75 -3.09
N ILE A 41 -1.53 -5.09 -3.11
CA ILE A 41 -2.27 -5.45 -4.32
C ILE A 41 -3.39 -4.42 -4.49
N VAL A 42 -3.47 -3.81 -5.68
CA VAL A 42 -4.50 -2.82 -6.02
C VAL A 42 -5.43 -3.40 -7.06
N LEU A 43 -6.73 -3.39 -6.77
CA LEU A 43 -7.77 -3.80 -7.71
C LEU A 43 -8.26 -2.60 -8.50
N SER A 44 -8.36 -2.74 -9.83
CA SER A 44 -8.99 -1.75 -10.69
C SER A 44 -10.24 -2.36 -11.34
N ARG A 45 -11.32 -1.58 -11.38
CA ARG A 45 -12.53 -2.00 -12.07
C ARG A 45 -12.34 -1.75 -13.57
N GLY A 46 -12.23 -2.83 -14.34
CA GLY A 46 -12.30 -2.74 -15.79
C GLY A 46 -13.67 -2.22 -16.24
N ARG A 47 -13.69 -1.28 -17.19
CA ARG A 47 -14.93 -1.00 -17.94
C ARG A 47 -15.27 -2.25 -18.74
N ARG A 48 -16.42 -2.88 -18.45
CA ARG A 48 -17.00 -3.84 -19.39
C ARG A 48 -17.27 -3.07 -20.69
N PRO A 49 -16.89 -3.57 -21.87
CA PRO A 49 -17.36 -2.98 -23.10
C PRO A 49 -18.88 -3.13 -23.12
N THR A 50 -19.59 -2.01 -23.17
CA THR A 50 -21.01 -1.97 -23.49
C THR A 50 -21.09 -2.24 -25.00
N GLY A 51 -21.38 -3.49 -25.36
CA GLY A 51 -21.85 -3.85 -26.70
C GLY A 51 -23.37 -3.72 -26.76
#